data_AF-A0A918WEE5-F1
#
_entry.id   AF-A0A918WEE5-F1
#
_cell.length_a   1.000
_cell.length_b   1.000
_cell.length_c   1.000
_cell.angle_alpha   90.00
_cell.angle_beta   90.00
_cell.angle_gamma   90.00
#
_symmetry.space_group_name_H-M   'P 1'
#
loop_
_entity.id
_entity.type
_entity.pdbx_description
1 polymer ?
#
loop_
_entity_poly.entity_id
_entity_poly.type
_entity_poly.pdbx_seq_one_letter_code
_entity_poly.pdbx_strand_id
1 'polypeptide(L)'
;MFSPRSLITYPRMLRHASTLSVGLPPDEAVVLDAPDAPLRAALTAAAGGDHEPARELLAATRLGMQWERRNTYVSALAEFALHNPGWLDAWLSAAPEDPDAVLVKADLCIHQAWEIRSSARAEHVSEDRFRGFFTLLEDAVPVIGAAVELNPTDPVPWRVALTHARGSQAPREVFDGYWQEATARSSHHFGCHASALQYLCEKWFGSHEEMFAFAEQAADQALPGSLLHALPLLAAVEYAVVASAVEDGPLDPARIDAAVERALDLVAHYEAGDEEIAAVRNHLALMLARAGRWADALEQFRAIGVHATAFPWAYLGDAREQFLDFRTGVRIQVAMNTPLFGRPPQPVALPAQAGAPTWESEHCSLAVVSATLDTVAEATSANSTPLRLATGANGWHTLVEVALDPDPARRGSLMTRDRLVSAAGIFTTRERWTALVLHRSGDRRGFTLVHNGDRLAEHQWDPAAPVPDLEATTATAEAVARAYGIDDVRPLIALLRGNDDAPRRQADLVAALRMPPLPETFGTRAEALTGLPGARIVARRKAAAHWKKADASGAAAPDAAYTRRRPVRWWALRLLMFPFFTALAVWGWQADDVLFVKPLIATVAAFAVGTELVGGWRQRPRG
;
A
#
# COMPACT_ATOMS: atom_id res chain seq x y z
N MET A 1 24.35 7.93 -25.89
CA MET A 1 23.51 8.86 -26.67
C MET A 1 22.38 9.34 -25.75
N PHE A 2 22.48 10.53 -25.15
CA PHE A 2 21.46 11.06 -24.23
C PHE A 2 20.24 11.52 -25.04
N SER A 3 19.10 10.85 -24.87
CA SER A 3 17.87 11.21 -25.60
C SER A 3 17.31 12.55 -25.09
N PRO A 4 16.95 13.51 -25.97
CA PRO A 4 16.35 14.80 -25.59
C PRO A 4 15.02 14.66 -24.83
N ARG A 5 14.38 13.47 -24.87
CA ARG A 5 13.22 13.16 -24.03
C ARG A 5 13.53 13.30 -22.53
N SER A 6 14.73 12.91 -22.09
CA SER A 6 15.14 12.91 -20.68
C SER A 6 15.21 14.31 -20.06
N LEU A 7 15.45 15.35 -20.86
CA LEU A 7 15.58 16.74 -20.40
C LEU A 7 14.25 17.38 -19.99
N ILE A 8 13.12 16.88 -20.50
CA ILE A 8 11.78 17.41 -20.22
C ILE A 8 10.99 16.50 -19.26
N THR A 9 11.32 15.20 -19.23
CA THR A 9 10.72 14.21 -18.33
C THR A 9 10.82 14.58 -16.86
N TYR A 10 12.03 14.87 -16.36
CA TYR A 10 12.24 15.20 -14.95
C TYR A 10 11.50 16.48 -14.49
N PRO A 11 11.55 17.60 -15.24
CA PRO A 11 10.75 18.79 -14.91
C PRO A 11 9.24 18.55 -14.87
N ARG A 12 8.69 17.72 -15.78
CA ARG A 12 7.26 17.38 -15.79
C ARG A 12 6.86 16.57 -14.56
N MET A 13 7.67 15.56 -14.22
CA MET A 13 7.48 14.76 -13.02
C MET A 13 7.46 15.65 -11.78
N LEU A 14 8.48 16.49 -11.59
CA LEU A 14 8.60 17.37 -10.43
C LEU A 14 7.46 18.39 -10.32
N ARG A 15 6.91 18.85 -11.45
CA ARG A 15 5.83 19.83 -11.45
C ARG A 15 4.47 19.21 -11.11
N HIS A 16 4.13 18.09 -11.75
CA HIS A 16 2.74 17.59 -11.74
C HIS A 16 2.43 16.63 -10.61
N ALA A 17 3.45 15.99 -10.06
CA ALA A 17 3.18 14.91 -9.15
C ALA A 17 2.80 15.35 -7.73
N SER A 18 2.70 16.66 -7.45
CA SER A 18 1.92 17.13 -6.31
C SER A 18 0.42 16.95 -6.51
N THR A 19 -0.06 17.42 -7.64
CA THR A 19 -1.46 17.34 -8.03
C THR A 19 -1.89 15.88 -8.25
N LEU A 20 -1.00 15.02 -8.76
CA LEU A 20 -1.33 13.62 -9.03
C LEU A 20 -1.43 12.76 -7.76
N SER A 21 -0.89 13.19 -6.62
CA SER A 21 -1.05 12.46 -5.34
C SER A 21 -2.34 12.80 -4.61
N VAL A 22 -3.07 13.84 -5.05
CA VAL A 22 -4.35 14.19 -4.44
C VAL A 22 -5.31 13.00 -4.60
N GLY A 23 -5.97 12.60 -3.52
CA GLY A 23 -6.89 11.46 -3.47
C GLY A 23 -6.23 10.09 -3.32
N LEU A 24 -4.89 10.01 -3.18
CA LEU A 24 -4.20 8.75 -2.91
C LEU A 24 -3.78 8.67 -1.43
N PRO A 25 -4.08 7.55 -0.75
CA PRO A 25 -3.60 7.35 0.62
C PRO A 25 -2.09 7.11 0.67
N PRO A 26 -1.44 7.42 1.80
CA PRO A 26 -0.03 7.13 1.96
C PRO A 26 0.20 5.61 1.95
N ASP A 27 1.40 5.18 1.60
CA ASP A 27 1.73 3.76 1.37
C ASP A 27 1.49 2.92 2.64
N GLU A 28 1.83 3.47 3.80
CA GLU A 28 1.59 2.87 5.11
C GLU A 28 0.11 2.68 5.44
N ALA A 29 -0.80 3.37 4.75
CA ALA A 29 -2.25 3.19 4.89
C ALA A 29 -2.80 2.02 4.12
N VAL A 30 -2.14 1.62 3.06
CA VAL A 30 -2.61 0.53 2.23
C VAL A 30 -2.54 -0.76 3.05
N VAL A 31 -3.69 -1.38 3.23
CA VAL A 31 -3.88 -2.70 3.84
C VAL A 31 -4.16 -3.68 2.72
N LEU A 32 -3.68 -4.91 2.87
CA LEU A 32 -4.02 -6.01 1.97
C LEU A 32 -5.20 -6.78 2.56
N ASP A 33 -6.26 -6.99 1.78
CA ASP A 33 -7.45 -7.77 2.14
C ASP A 33 -8.03 -7.42 3.52
N ALA A 34 -8.11 -6.11 3.80
CA ALA A 34 -8.56 -5.62 5.10
C ALA A 34 -9.97 -6.15 5.42
N PRO A 35 -10.18 -6.84 6.55
CA PRO A 35 -11.51 -7.25 6.95
C PRO A 35 -12.33 -6.03 7.35
N ASP A 36 -13.62 -6.05 7.02
CA ASP A 36 -14.58 -5.07 7.50
C ASP A 36 -14.70 -5.11 9.04
N ALA A 37 -15.36 -4.11 9.64
CA ALA A 37 -15.43 -4.02 11.10
C ALA A 37 -16.09 -5.26 11.77
N PRO A 38 -17.22 -5.80 11.27
CA PRO A 38 -17.81 -7.04 11.80
C PRO A 38 -16.87 -8.25 11.73
N LEU A 39 -16.26 -8.50 10.57
CA LEU A 39 -15.33 -9.62 10.39
C LEU A 39 -14.09 -9.46 11.27
N ARG A 40 -13.54 -8.25 11.37
CA ARG A 40 -12.39 -7.96 12.24
C ARG A 40 -12.68 -8.26 13.70
N ALA A 41 -13.87 -7.91 14.19
CA ALA A 41 -14.29 -8.24 15.55
C ALA A 41 -14.39 -9.77 15.75
N ALA A 42 -14.94 -10.48 14.76
CA ALA A 42 -15.03 -11.94 14.79
C ALA A 42 -13.64 -12.62 14.80
N LEU A 43 -12.72 -12.18 13.95
CA LEU A 43 -11.35 -12.68 13.90
C LEU A 43 -10.59 -12.41 15.21
N THR A 44 -10.78 -11.22 15.79
CA THR A 44 -10.16 -10.86 17.08
C THR A 44 -10.66 -11.76 18.21
N ALA A 45 -11.97 -12.03 18.27
CA ALA A 45 -12.54 -12.95 19.26
C ALA A 45 -12.08 -14.40 19.05
N ALA A 46 -12.03 -14.85 17.79
CA ALA A 46 -11.54 -16.18 17.43
C ALA A 46 -10.07 -16.38 17.82
N ALA A 47 -9.22 -15.34 17.70
CA ALA A 47 -7.85 -15.35 18.20
C ALA A 47 -7.77 -15.59 19.72
N GLY A 48 -8.77 -15.11 20.47
CA GLY A 48 -8.95 -15.36 21.90
C GLY A 48 -9.62 -16.70 22.24
N GLY A 49 -9.96 -17.52 21.24
CA GLY A 49 -10.66 -18.79 21.39
C GLY A 49 -12.19 -18.70 21.46
N ASP A 50 -12.76 -17.50 21.30
CA ASP A 50 -14.21 -17.27 21.31
C ASP A 50 -14.79 -17.27 19.90
N HIS A 51 -15.62 -18.25 19.59
CA HIS A 51 -16.26 -18.43 18.29
C HIS A 51 -17.63 -17.74 18.17
N GLU A 52 -18.19 -17.23 19.28
CA GLU A 52 -19.55 -16.68 19.30
C GLU A 52 -19.75 -15.52 18.32
N PRO A 53 -18.84 -14.53 18.21
CA PRO A 53 -19.00 -13.46 17.23
C PRO A 53 -18.94 -13.93 15.78
N ALA A 54 -18.14 -14.96 15.46
CA ALA A 54 -18.11 -15.56 14.13
C ALA A 54 -19.42 -16.30 13.80
N ARG A 55 -19.96 -17.04 14.78
CA ARG A 55 -21.25 -17.72 14.68
C ARG A 55 -22.39 -16.73 14.42
N GLU A 56 -22.48 -15.67 15.21
CA GLU A 56 -23.51 -14.64 15.05
C GLU A 56 -23.42 -13.95 13.68
N LEU A 57 -22.20 -13.62 13.24
CA LEU A 57 -21.94 -12.98 11.94
C LEU A 57 -22.39 -13.88 10.77
N LEU A 58 -22.00 -15.15 10.77
CA LEU A 58 -22.37 -16.09 9.71
C LEU A 58 -23.87 -16.40 9.72
N ALA A 59 -24.47 -16.56 10.90
CA ALA A 59 -25.92 -16.74 11.02
C ALA A 59 -26.70 -15.54 10.46
N ALA A 60 -26.26 -14.31 10.75
CA ALA A 60 -26.88 -13.09 10.23
C ALA A 60 -26.80 -12.99 8.70
N THR A 61 -25.64 -13.31 8.10
CA THR A 61 -25.50 -13.30 6.64
C THR A 61 -26.33 -14.39 5.96
N ARG A 62 -26.44 -15.58 6.56
CA ARG A 62 -27.29 -16.68 6.06
C ARG A 62 -28.77 -16.35 6.13
N LEU A 63 -29.26 -15.85 7.27
CA LEU A 63 -30.67 -15.47 7.44
C LEU A 63 -31.06 -14.28 6.58
N GLY A 64 -30.13 -13.34 6.37
CA GLY A 64 -30.31 -12.19 5.50
C GLY A 64 -30.07 -12.47 4.01
N MET A 65 -29.73 -13.71 3.62
CA MET A 65 -29.37 -14.09 2.25
C MET A 65 -28.28 -13.21 1.62
N GLN A 66 -27.33 -12.73 2.43
CA GLN A 66 -26.22 -11.88 2.02
C GLN A 66 -25.08 -12.74 1.47
N TRP A 67 -25.33 -13.45 0.37
CA TRP A 67 -24.46 -14.54 -0.13
C TRP A 67 -23.04 -14.08 -0.52
N GLU A 68 -22.87 -12.84 -0.98
CA GLU A 68 -21.54 -12.30 -1.29
C GLU A 68 -20.73 -12.06 -0.01
N ARG A 69 -21.32 -11.39 0.98
CA ARG A 69 -20.66 -11.18 2.29
C ARG A 69 -20.39 -12.49 3.00
N ARG A 70 -21.36 -13.41 3.00
CA ARG A 70 -21.21 -14.74 3.57
C ARG A 70 -20.03 -15.48 2.94
N ASN A 71 -19.92 -15.44 1.61
CA ASN A 71 -18.80 -16.04 0.90
C ASN A 71 -17.45 -15.47 1.36
N THR A 72 -17.33 -14.14 1.42
CA THR A 72 -16.12 -13.46 1.88
C THR A 72 -15.78 -13.82 3.33
N TYR A 73 -16.76 -13.82 4.23
CA TYR A 73 -16.55 -14.13 5.65
C TYR A 73 -16.16 -15.59 5.87
N VAL A 74 -16.79 -16.54 5.18
CA VAL A 74 -16.44 -17.97 5.27
C VAL A 74 -14.99 -18.18 4.85
N SER A 75 -14.58 -17.63 3.71
CA SER A 75 -13.20 -17.80 3.21
C SER A 75 -12.18 -17.12 4.13
N ALA A 76 -12.48 -15.93 4.65
CA ALA A 76 -11.60 -15.24 5.60
C ALA A 76 -11.46 -15.98 6.94
N LEU A 77 -12.55 -16.55 7.47
CA LEU A 77 -12.52 -17.36 8.70
C LEU A 77 -11.78 -18.68 8.49
N ALA A 78 -11.93 -19.30 7.32
CA ALA A 78 -11.20 -20.51 6.95
C ALA A 78 -9.68 -20.26 6.83
N GLU A 79 -9.28 -19.19 6.11
CA GLU A 79 -7.89 -18.76 6.01
C GLU A 79 -7.30 -18.41 7.39
N PHE A 80 -8.09 -17.75 8.25
CA PHE A 80 -7.67 -17.46 9.62
C PHE A 80 -7.46 -18.74 10.44
N ALA A 81 -8.35 -19.73 10.31
CA ALA A 81 -8.25 -21.01 11.00
C ALA A 81 -7.05 -21.85 10.53
N LEU A 82 -6.56 -21.66 9.29
CA LEU A 82 -5.33 -22.30 8.79
C LEU A 82 -4.12 -21.94 9.66
N HIS A 83 -4.05 -20.69 10.13
CA HIS A 83 -2.91 -20.16 10.90
C HIS A 83 -3.18 -20.04 12.41
N ASN A 84 -4.45 -20.15 12.83
CA ASN A 84 -4.88 -20.05 14.22
C ASN A 84 -5.74 -21.27 14.59
N PRO A 85 -5.13 -22.44 14.84
CA PRO A 85 -5.88 -23.66 15.12
C PRO A 85 -6.57 -23.61 16.49
N GLY A 86 -7.63 -24.42 16.66
CA GLY A 86 -8.27 -24.69 17.95
C GLY A 86 -9.61 -24.01 18.18
N TRP A 87 -9.82 -22.76 17.77
CA TRP A 87 -11.11 -22.07 18.00
C TRP A 87 -12.25 -22.72 17.20
N LEU A 88 -12.00 -23.08 15.93
CA LEU A 88 -12.97 -23.75 15.07
C LEU A 88 -13.22 -25.19 15.52
N ASP A 89 -12.18 -25.91 15.94
CA ASP A 89 -12.34 -27.27 16.47
C ASP A 89 -13.11 -27.27 17.79
N ALA A 90 -12.95 -26.25 18.64
CA ALA A 90 -13.74 -26.04 19.84
C ALA A 90 -15.21 -25.74 19.52
N TRP A 91 -15.48 -24.92 18.50
CA TRP A 91 -16.85 -24.67 18.02
C TRP A 91 -17.50 -25.96 17.53
N LEU A 92 -16.82 -26.70 16.65
CA LEU A 92 -17.31 -27.99 16.14
C LEU A 92 -17.47 -29.05 17.25
N SER A 93 -16.65 -29.01 18.29
CA SER A 93 -16.78 -29.93 19.44
C SER A 93 -18.03 -29.60 20.28
N ALA A 94 -18.37 -28.31 20.40
CA ALA A 94 -19.54 -27.85 21.14
C ALA A 94 -20.85 -28.04 20.34
N ALA A 95 -20.80 -27.83 19.02
CA ALA A 95 -21.94 -27.96 18.12
C ALA A 95 -21.53 -28.64 16.79
N PRO A 96 -21.44 -29.98 16.74
CA PRO A 96 -20.93 -30.72 15.58
C PRO A 96 -21.72 -30.55 14.28
N GLU A 97 -23.02 -30.25 14.39
CA GLU A 97 -23.93 -30.05 13.26
C GLU A 97 -24.27 -28.57 13.05
N ASP A 98 -23.48 -27.64 13.62
CA ASP A 98 -23.65 -26.22 13.33
C ASP A 98 -23.37 -25.96 11.83
N PRO A 99 -24.37 -25.45 11.08
CA PRO A 99 -24.26 -25.31 9.62
C PRO A 99 -23.17 -24.33 9.20
N ASP A 100 -22.87 -23.33 10.03
CA ASP A 100 -21.89 -22.28 9.73
C ASP A 100 -20.47 -22.78 10.06
N ALA A 101 -20.30 -23.48 11.18
CA ALA A 101 -19.02 -24.10 11.54
C ALA A 101 -18.56 -25.16 10.53
N VAL A 102 -19.47 -26.04 10.09
CA VAL A 102 -19.17 -27.09 9.12
C VAL A 102 -18.81 -26.50 7.76
N LEU A 103 -19.45 -25.40 7.35
CA LEU A 103 -19.08 -24.70 6.12
C LEU A 103 -17.69 -24.06 6.20
N VAL A 104 -17.34 -23.40 7.31
CA VAL A 104 -15.97 -22.87 7.51
C VAL A 104 -14.95 -24.00 7.52
N LYS A 105 -15.28 -25.16 8.12
CA LYS A 105 -14.41 -26.35 8.10
C LYS A 105 -14.22 -26.90 6.69
N ALA A 106 -15.29 -26.97 5.89
CA ALA A 106 -15.20 -27.43 4.51
C ALA A 106 -14.24 -26.57 3.68
N ASP A 107 -14.34 -25.24 3.80
CA ASP A 107 -13.42 -24.33 3.10
C ASP A 107 -11.99 -24.41 3.67
N LEU A 108 -11.83 -24.55 4.99
CA LEU A 108 -10.52 -24.78 5.62
C LEU A 108 -9.83 -26.02 5.04
N CYS A 109 -10.55 -27.14 4.86
CA CYS A 109 -9.98 -28.34 4.23
C CYS A 109 -9.44 -28.06 2.82
N ILE A 110 -10.13 -27.20 2.06
CA ILE A 110 -9.66 -26.74 0.76
C ILE A 110 -8.39 -25.89 0.91
N HIS A 111 -8.39 -24.87 1.77
CA HIS A 111 -7.21 -24.04 2.04
C HIS A 111 -5.99 -24.89 2.46
N GLN A 112 -6.16 -25.89 3.33
CA GLN A 112 -5.12 -26.83 3.74
C GLN A 112 -4.53 -27.60 2.56
N ALA A 113 -5.36 -28.07 1.63
CA ALA A 113 -4.90 -28.74 0.43
C ALA A 113 -4.05 -27.79 -0.43
N TRP A 114 -4.55 -26.59 -0.72
CA TRP A 114 -3.83 -25.61 -1.57
C TRP A 114 -2.53 -25.11 -0.95
N GLU A 115 -2.42 -25.06 0.38
CA GLU A 115 -1.18 -24.72 1.09
C GLU A 115 -0.07 -25.75 0.82
N ILE A 116 -0.40 -27.06 0.84
CA ILE A 116 0.57 -28.13 0.53
C ILE A 116 1.04 -28.05 -0.93
N ARG A 117 0.12 -27.77 -1.86
CA ARG A 117 0.44 -27.68 -3.29
C ARG A 117 1.40 -26.53 -3.57
N SER A 118 1.33 -25.46 -2.76
CA SER A 118 1.82 -24.12 -3.03
C SER A 118 1.22 -23.48 -4.30
N SER A 119 1.38 -22.17 -4.45
CA SER A 119 0.88 -21.42 -5.62
C SER A 119 1.66 -21.70 -6.91
N ALA A 120 2.65 -22.59 -6.88
CA ALA A 120 3.46 -22.94 -8.04
C ALA A 120 2.64 -23.70 -9.11
N ARG A 121 3.08 -23.60 -10.38
CA ARG A 121 2.52 -24.40 -11.48
C ARG A 121 2.74 -25.89 -11.23
N ALA A 122 1.87 -26.73 -11.79
CA ALA A 122 1.91 -28.17 -11.57
C ALA A 122 3.28 -28.81 -11.89
N GLU A 123 3.96 -28.35 -12.92
CA GLU A 123 5.30 -28.82 -13.32
C GLU A 123 6.43 -28.50 -12.29
N HIS A 124 6.16 -27.62 -11.31
CA HIS A 124 7.12 -27.17 -10.30
C HIS A 124 6.84 -27.71 -8.88
N VAL A 125 5.85 -28.59 -8.73
CA VAL A 125 5.46 -29.18 -7.43
C VAL A 125 5.99 -30.61 -7.34
N SER A 126 6.67 -30.96 -6.24
CA SER A 126 7.19 -32.31 -6.02
C SER A 126 6.07 -33.36 -5.94
N GLU A 127 6.33 -34.58 -6.37
CA GLU A 127 5.37 -35.70 -6.37
C GLU A 127 4.75 -35.98 -4.99
N ASP A 128 5.53 -35.87 -3.90
CA ASP A 128 5.02 -36.08 -2.54
C ASP A 128 4.03 -34.99 -2.09
N ARG A 129 4.25 -33.73 -2.51
CA ARG A 129 3.30 -32.63 -2.27
C ARG A 129 2.01 -32.83 -3.06
N PHE A 130 2.10 -33.31 -4.30
CA PHE A 130 0.91 -33.68 -5.07
C PHE A 130 0.11 -34.78 -4.42
N ARG A 131 0.77 -35.82 -3.91
CA ARG A 131 0.09 -36.91 -3.21
C ARG A 131 -0.65 -36.39 -1.98
N GLY A 132 0.02 -35.58 -1.15
CA GLY A 132 -0.60 -34.93 0.00
C GLY A 132 -1.78 -34.03 -0.37
N PHE A 133 -1.67 -33.26 -1.45
CA PHE A 133 -2.75 -32.44 -1.99
C PHE A 133 -4.00 -33.26 -2.33
N PHE A 134 -3.85 -34.33 -3.12
CA PHE A 134 -4.99 -35.17 -3.49
C PHE A 134 -5.60 -35.91 -2.29
N THR A 135 -4.78 -36.39 -1.35
CA THR A 135 -5.30 -37.00 -0.10
C THR A 135 -6.15 -36.03 0.69
N LEU A 136 -5.70 -34.79 0.89
CA LEU A 136 -6.50 -33.78 1.61
C LEU A 136 -7.80 -33.43 0.89
N LEU A 137 -7.80 -33.41 -0.44
CA LEU A 137 -9.03 -33.19 -1.20
C LEU A 137 -10.01 -34.38 -1.12
N GLU A 138 -9.51 -35.61 -1.03
CA GLU A 138 -10.36 -36.78 -0.77
C GLU A 138 -10.99 -36.70 0.63
N ASP A 139 -10.19 -36.35 1.64
CA ASP A 139 -10.65 -36.16 3.02
C ASP A 139 -11.66 -35.02 3.16
N ALA A 140 -11.62 -34.02 2.27
CA ALA A 140 -12.55 -32.89 2.28
C ALA A 140 -13.97 -33.26 1.81
N VAL A 141 -14.13 -34.31 0.98
CA VAL A 141 -15.42 -34.70 0.37
C VAL A 141 -16.56 -34.87 1.39
N PRO A 142 -16.43 -35.66 2.47
CA PRO A 142 -17.51 -35.83 3.45
C PRO A 142 -17.87 -34.52 4.16
N VAL A 143 -16.90 -33.63 4.40
CA VAL A 143 -17.14 -32.34 5.07
C VAL A 143 -17.90 -31.38 4.13
N ILE A 144 -17.54 -31.35 2.84
CA ILE A 144 -18.25 -30.57 1.82
C ILE A 144 -19.69 -31.08 1.68
N GLY A 145 -19.88 -32.41 1.63
CA GLY A 145 -21.21 -33.03 1.60
C GLY A 145 -22.07 -32.62 2.80
N ALA A 146 -21.52 -32.69 4.02
CA ALA A 146 -22.22 -32.24 5.22
C ALA A 146 -22.56 -30.73 5.17
N ALA A 147 -21.64 -29.89 4.69
CA ALA A 147 -21.90 -28.45 4.56
C ALA A 147 -23.07 -28.16 3.60
N VAL A 148 -23.16 -28.89 2.49
CA VAL A 148 -24.27 -28.81 1.52
C VAL A 148 -25.59 -29.27 2.15
N GLU A 149 -25.58 -30.40 2.86
CA GLU A 149 -26.78 -30.96 3.50
C GLU A 149 -27.33 -30.04 4.61
N LEU A 150 -26.45 -29.46 5.42
CA LEU A 150 -26.81 -28.54 6.51
C LEU A 150 -27.24 -27.15 6.02
N ASN A 151 -26.88 -26.75 4.80
CA ASN A 151 -27.21 -25.45 4.22
C ASN A 151 -27.92 -25.58 2.85
N PRO A 152 -29.14 -26.15 2.79
CA PRO A 152 -29.76 -26.56 1.53
C PRO A 152 -30.13 -25.40 0.59
N THR A 153 -30.26 -24.17 1.07
CA THR A 153 -30.59 -22.99 0.25
C THR A 153 -29.39 -22.09 -0.04
N ASP A 154 -28.23 -22.39 0.53
CA ASP A 154 -27.05 -21.55 0.48
C ASP A 154 -26.17 -21.90 -0.73
N PRO A 155 -25.79 -20.93 -1.59
CA PRO A 155 -24.87 -21.19 -2.69
C PRO A 155 -23.41 -21.39 -2.24
N VAL A 156 -23.01 -20.92 -1.06
CA VAL A 156 -21.59 -20.90 -0.63
C VAL A 156 -20.96 -22.30 -0.48
N PRO A 157 -21.64 -23.32 0.08
CA PRO A 157 -21.13 -24.70 0.05
C PRO A 157 -20.81 -25.19 -1.37
N TRP A 158 -21.61 -24.79 -2.37
CA TRP A 158 -21.38 -25.17 -3.77
C TRP A 158 -20.20 -24.44 -4.39
N ARG A 159 -19.88 -23.21 -3.96
CA ARG A 159 -18.60 -22.58 -4.32
C ARG A 159 -17.42 -23.43 -3.81
N VAL A 160 -17.47 -23.92 -2.57
CA VAL A 160 -16.44 -24.80 -2.02
C VAL A 160 -16.33 -26.08 -2.85
N ALA A 161 -17.46 -26.69 -3.22
CA ALA A 161 -17.51 -27.87 -4.09
C ALA A 161 -16.95 -27.62 -5.50
N LEU A 162 -17.21 -26.46 -6.11
CA LEU A 162 -16.63 -26.07 -7.40
C LEU A 162 -15.10 -25.87 -7.30
N THR A 163 -14.64 -25.30 -6.19
CA THR A 163 -13.21 -25.14 -5.90
C THR A 163 -12.53 -26.50 -5.71
N HIS A 164 -13.20 -27.42 -5.01
CA HIS A 164 -12.79 -28.82 -4.86
C HIS A 164 -12.71 -29.51 -6.21
N ALA A 165 -13.76 -29.46 -7.03
CA ALA A 165 -13.82 -30.09 -8.35
C ALA A 165 -12.63 -29.69 -9.25
N ARG A 166 -12.24 -28.42 -9.21
CA ARG A 166 -11.04 -27.92 -9.90
C ARG A 166 -9.76 -28.56 -9.35
N GLY A 167 -9.59 -28.58 -8.03
CA GLY A 167 -8.41 -29.14 -7.38
C GLY A 167 -8.29 -30.66 -7.55
N SER A 168 -9.39 -31.38 -7.39
CA SER A 168 -9.47 -32.84 -7.44
C SER A 168 -9.49 -33.39 -8.87
N GLN A 169 -9.48 -32.51 -9.87
CA GLN A 169 -9.58 -32.85 -11.28
C GLN A 169 -10.84 -33.65 -11.59
N ALA A 170 -11.98 -33.22 -11.03
CA ALA A 170 -13.26 -33.88 -11.24
C ALA A 170 -13.65 -33.86 -12.73
N PRO A 171 -14.31 -34.90 -13.25
CA PRO A 171 -14.87 -34.89 -14.61
C PRO A 171 -15.88 -33.76 -14.82
N ARG A 172 -16.07 -33.38 -16.09
CA ARG A 172 -16.98 -32.31 -16.50
C ARG A 172 -18.42 -32.53 -15.99
N GLU A 173 -18.88 -33.78 -15.97
CA GLU A 173 -20.23 -34.14 -15.52
C GLU A 173 -20.44 -33.83 -14.04
N VAL A 174 -19.41 -34.02 -13.20
CA VAL A 174 -19.46 -33.70 -11.76
C VAL A 174 -19.48 -32.18 -11.57
N PHE A 175 -18.61 -31.48 -12.30
CA PHE A 175 -18.59 -30.02 -12.31
C PHE A 175 -19.94 -29.42 -12.73
N ASP A 176 -20.53 -29.91 -13.84
CA ASP A 176 -21.82 -29.42 -14.34
C ASP A 176 -22.95 -29.67 -13.34
N GLY A 177 -22.92 -30.79 -12.60
CA GLY A 177 -23.84 -31.06 -11.50
C GLY A 177 -23.71 -30.04 -10.36
N TYR A 178 -22.49 -29.76 -9.90
CA TYR A 178 -22.25 -28.74 -8.87
C TYR A 178 -22.65 -27.34 -9.35
N TRP A 179 -22.40 -27.02 -10.61
CA TRP A 179 -22.78 -25.76 -11.23
C TRP A 179 -24.29 -25.58 -11.29
N GLN A 180 -25.04 -26.63 -11.64
CA GLN A 180 -26.50 -26.62 -11.65
C GLN A 180 -27.06 -26.36 -10.24
N GLU A 181 -26.50 -27.00 -9.22
CA GLU A 181 -26.92 -26.82 -7.84
C GLU A 181 -26.60 -25.40 -7.32
N ALA A 182 -25.44 -24.84 -7.65
CA ALA A 182 -25.07 -23.47 -7.30
C ALA A 182 -26.04 -22.45 -7.91
N THR A 183 -26.30 -22.55 -9.21
CA THR A 183 -27.16 -21.61 -9.95
C THR A 183 -28.63 -21.75 -9.61
N ALA A 184 -29.10 -22.94 -9.21
CA ALA A 184 -30.46 -23.16 -8.71
C ALA A 184 -30.74 -22.42 -7.39
N ARG A 185 -29.71 -22.22 -6.55
CA ARG A 185 -29.84 -21.48 -5.27
C ARG A 185 -29.64 -19.99 -5.45
N SER A 186 -28.64 -19.61 -6.24
CA SER A 186 -28.39 -18.21 -6.58
C SER A 186 -27.75 -18.11 -7.96
N SER A 187 -28.57 -17.77 -8.95
CA SER A 187 -28.13 -17.62 -10.35
C SER A 187 -27.08 -16.52 -10.55
N HIS A 188 -26.98 -15.57 -9.61
CA HIS A 188 -26.09 -14.42 -9.71
C HIS A 188 -24.99 -14.35 -8.64
N HIS A 189 -24.71 -15.45 -7.93
CA HIS A 189 -23.65 -15.49 -6.91
C HIS A 189 -22.25 -15.42 -7.52
N PHE A 190 -21.57 -14.30 -7.33
CA PHE A 190 -20.28 -14.00 -7.97
C PHE A 190 -19.20 -15.01 -7.59
N GLY A 191 -19.14 -15.45 -6.32
CA GLY A 191 -18.17 -16.44 -5.87
C GLY A 191 -18.25 -17.78 -6.62
N CYS A 192 -19.46 -18.31 -6.83
CA CYS A 192 -19.69 -19.52 -7.62
C CYS A 192 -19.28 -19.32 -9.08
N HIS A 193 -19.68 -18.20 -9.70
CA HIS A 193 -19.30 -17.88 -11.08
C HIS A 193 -17.78 -17.74 -11.26
N ALA A 194 -17.09 -17.08 -10.33
CA ALA A 194 -15.64 -16.94 -10.36
C ALA A 194 -14.91 -18.29 -10.20
N SER A 195 -15.45 -19.19 -9.36
CA SER A 195 -14.92 -20.55 -9.19
C SER A 195 -15.12 -21.40 -10.45
N ALA A 196 -16.30 -21.31 -11.07
CA ALA A 196 -16.61 -21.96 -12.34
C ALA A 196 -15.73 -21.45 -13.49
N LEU A 197 -15.56 -20.13 -13.59
CA LEU A 197 -14.67 -19.51 -14.57
C LEU A 197 -13.25 -20.08 -14.49
N GLN A 198 -12.70 -20.23 -13.27
CA GLN A 198 -11.37 -20.82 -13.07
C GLN A 198 -11.28 -22.29 -13.49
N TYR A 199 -12.34 -23.09 -13.34
CA TYR A 199 -12.36 -24.48 -13.83
C TYR A 199 -12.30 -24.53 -15.37
N LEU A 200 -12.99 -23.60 -16.03
CA LEU A 200 -13.09 -23.48 -17.49
C LEU A 200 -11.87 -22.79 -18.15
N CYS A 201 -10.88 -22.36 -17.37
CA CYS A 201 -9.63 -21.85 -17.91
C CYS A 201 -8.82 -22.93 -18.64
N GLU A 202 -8.02 -22.52 -19.63
CA GLU A 202 -7.17 -23.42 -20.44
C GLU A 202 -6.16 -24.22 -19.60
N LYS A 203 -5.57 -23.61 -18.56
CA LYS A 203 -4.64 -24.29 -17.63
C LYS A 203 -5.28 -25.41 -16.80
N TRP A 204 -6.60 -25.55 -16.86
CA TRP A 204 -7.39 -26.55 -16.15
C TRP A 204 -8.11 -27.46 -17.16
N PHE A 205 -9.44 -27.33 -17.30
CA PHE A 205 -10.25 -28.28 -18.07
C PHE A 205 -10.98 -27.65 -19.25
N GLY A 206 -10.84 -26.34 -19.46
CA GLY A 206 -11.51 -25.65 -20.56
C GLY A 206 -10.53 -25.08 -21.58
N SER A 207 -10.89 -23.93 -22.13
CA SER A 207 -10.10 -23.20 -23.11
C SER A 207 -10.28 -21.71 -22.92
N HIS A 208 -9.41 -20.89 -23.50
CA HIS A 208 -9.59 -19.44 -23.46
C HIS A 208 -10.94 -19.02 -24.06
N GLU A 209 -11.38 -19.67 -25.15
CA GLU A 209 -12.66 -19.37 -25.78
C GLU A 209 -13.85 -19.72 -24.87
N GLU A 210 -13.83 -20.91 -24.26
CA GLU A 210 -14.88 -21.35 -23.35
C GLU A 210 -14.96 -20.48 -22.09
N MET A 211 -13.81 -20.13 -21.50
CA MET A 211 -13.72 -19.25 -20.34
C MET A 211 -14.34 -17.88 -20.62
N PHE A 212 -13.97 -17.24 -21.74
CA PHE A 212 -14.53 -15.94 -22.10
C PHE A 212 -16.01 -16.02 -22.45
N ALA A 213 -16.43 -17.03 -23.23
CA ALA A 213 -17.84 -17.21 -23.58
C ALA A 213 -18.72 -17.37 -22.33
N PHE A 214 -18.25 -18.15 -21.34
CA PHE A 214 -18.92 -18.28 -20.05
C PHE A 214 -19.01 -16.93 -19.32
N ALA A 215 -17.90 -16.20 -19.24
CA ALA A 215 -17.82 -14.91 -18.55
C ALA A 215 -18.74 -13.85 -19.17
N GLU A 216 -18.73 -13.76 -20.51
CA GLU A 216 -19.55 -12.84 -21.30
C GLU A 216 -21.04 -13.17 -21.14
N GLN A 217 -21.42 -14.45 -21.27
CA GLN A 217 -22.80 -14.89 -21.09
C GLN A 217 -23.33 -14.59 -19.67
N ALA A 218 -22.54 -14.87 -18.63
CA ALA A 218 -22.92 -14.59 -17.26
C ALA A 218 -23.12 -13.09 -17.03
N ALA A 219 -22.24 -12.26 -17.60
CA ALA A 219 -22.33 -10.81 -17.51
C ALA A 219 -23.52 -10.23 -18.31
N ASP A 220 -23.88 -10.81 -19.45
CA ASP A 220 -25.00 -10.36 -20.29
C ASP A 220 -26.38 -10.70 -19.68
N GLN A 221 -26.44 -11.73 -18.84
CA GLN A 221 -27.66 -12.12 -18.12
C GLN A 221 -27.83 -11.40 -16.77
N ALA A 222 -26.83 -10.63 -16.35
CA ALA A 222 -26.83 -9.95 -15.07
C ALA A 222 -27.61 -8.62 -15.10
N LEU A 223 -28.17 -8.24 -13.95
CA LEU A 223 -28.78 -6.92 -13.76
C LEU A 223 -27.70 -5.83 -13.65
N PRO A 224 -28.00 -4.58 -14.05
CA PRO A 224 -27.08 -3.46 -13.89
C PRO A 224 -26.55 -3.34 -12.45
N GLY A 225 -25.25 -3.12 -12.30
CA GLY A 225 -24.57 -3.05 -11.01
C GLY A 225 -24.16 -4.40 -10.40
N SER A 226 -24.55 -5.54 -10.98
CA SER A 226 -24.11 -6.87 -10.51
C SER A 226 -22.61 -7.09 -10.68
N LEU A 227 -21.96 -7.69 -9.68
CA LEU A 227 -20.55 -8.10 -9.73
C LEU A 227 -20.24 -9.05 -10.90
N LEU A 228 -21.23 -9.77 -11.45
CA LEU A 228 -21.03 -10.63 -12.62
C LEU A 228 -20.52 -9.87 -13.85
N HIS A 229 -20.77 -8.56 -13.95
CA HIS A 229 -20.18 -7.74 -15.02
C HIS A 229 -18.64 -7.69 -14.96
N ALA A 230 -18.02 -8.08 -13.84
CA ALA A 230 -16.56 -8.19 -13.71
C ALA A 230 -15.98 -9.52 -14.23
N LEU A 231 -16.80 -10.54 -14.53
CA LEU A 231 -16.26 -11.84 -14.97
C LEU A 231 -15.42 -11.76 -16.25
N PRO A 232 -15.82 -11.00 -17.30
CA PRO A 232 -14.97 -10.83 -18.47
C PRO A 232 -13.61 -10.20 -18.14
N LEU A 233 -13.56 -9.29 -17.16
CA LEU A 233 -12.30 -8.70 -16.70
C LEU A 233 -11.42 -9.75 -16.02
N LEU A 234 -12.00 -10.64 -15.20
CA LEU A 234 -11.25 -11.74 -14.59
C LEU A 234 -10.69 -12.72 -15.63
N ALA A 235 -11.49 -13.05 -16.66
CA ALA A 235 -11.04 -13.85 -17.81
C ALA A 235 -9.87 -13.15 -18.55
N ALA A 236 -9.96 -11.83 -18.74
CA ALA A 236 -8.90 -11.04 -19.37
C ALA A 236 -7.62 -10.99 -18.53
N VAL A 237 -7.71 -10.88 -17.20
CA VAL A 237 -6.54 -10.96 -16.30
C VAL A 237 -5.91 -12.34 -16.36
N GLU A 238 -6.71 -13.41 -16.29
CA GLU A 238 -6.21 -14.78 -16.41
C GLU A 238 -5.44 -14.98 -17.73
N TYR A 239 -6.01 -14.53 -18.84
CA TYR A 239 -5.37 -14.64 -20.15
C TYR A 239 -4.10 -13.79 -20.28
N ALA A 240 -4.19 -12.49 -19.98
CA ALA A 240 -3.12 -11.54 -20.27
C ALA A 240 -1.98 -11.55 -19.23
N VAL A 241 -2.25 -12.00 -18.00
CA VAL A 241 -1.30 -11.99 -16.88
C VAL A 241 -0.85 -13.41 -16.54
N VAL A 242 -1.80 -14.32 -16.27
CA VAL A 242 -1.48 -15.65 -15.72
C VAL A 242 -0.99 -16.60 -16.82
N ALA A 243 -1.68 -16.65 -17.95
CA ALA A 243 -1.21 -17.39 -19.12
C ALA A 243 -0.05 -16.69 -19.84
N SER A 244 0.21 -15.41 -19.52
CA SER A 244 1.23 -14.58 -20.18
C SER A 244 1.08 -14.56 -21.71
N ALA A 245 -0.16 -14.63 -22.20
CA ALA A 245 -0.43 -14.56 -23.63
C ALA A 245 0.02 -13.20 -24.19
N VAL A 246 0.75 -13.23 -25.30
CA VAL A 246 1.27 -12.04 -25.99
C VAL A 246 0.22 -11.42 -26.91
N GLU A 247 0.46 -10.20 -27.42
CA GLU A 247 -0.45 -9.47 -28.32
C GLU A 247 -0.88 -10.27 -29.57
N ASP A 248 -0.08 -11.25 -30.02
CA ASP A 248 -0.40 -12.16 -31.13
C ASP A 248 -1.12 -13.46 -30.69
N GLY A 249 -1.70 -13.47 -29.49
CA GLY A 249 -2.43 -14.60 -28.95
C GLY A 249 -3.74 -14.90 -29.70
N PRO A 250 -4.36 -16.07 -29.48
CA PRO A 250 -5.51 -16.52 -30.27
C PRO A 250 -6.81 -15.72 -30.05
N LEU A 251 -6.86 -14.82 -29.07
CA LEU A 251 -8.04 -14.02 -28.75
C LEU A 251 -7.94 -12.62 -29.35
N ASP A 252 -9.07 -12.14 -29.89
CA ASP A 252 -9.20 -10.77 -30.39
C ASP A 252 -8.96 -9.75 -29.26
N PRO A 253 -7.97 -8.84 -29.38
CA PRO A 253 -7.74 -7.76 -28.43
C PRO A 253 -9.00 -6.93 -28.10
N ALA A 254 -9.94 -6.81 -29.05
CA ALA A 254 -11.19 -6.10 -28.83
C ALA A 254 -12.05 -6.71 -27.71
N ARG A 255 -11.93 -8.02 -27.43
CA ARG A 255 -12.63 -8.67 -26.30
C ARG A 255 -12.06 -8.21 -24.96
N ILE A 256 -10.74 -8.03 -24.88
CA ILE A 256 -10.08 -7.52 -23.67
C ILE A 256 -10.49 -6.07 -23.42
N ASP A 257 -10.50 -5.24 -24.47
CA ASP A 257 -10.96 -3.85 -24.37
C ASP A 257 -12.43 -3.79 -23.93
N ALA A 258 -13.31 -4.61 -24.50
CA ALA A 258 -14.72 -4.68 -24.10
C ALA A 258 -14.90 -5.12 -22.63
N ALA A 259 -14.07 -6.05 -22.14
CA ALA A 259 -14.06 -6.46 -20.74
C ALA A 259 -13.65 -5.32 -19.80
N VAL A 260 -12.65 -4.53 -20.19
CA VAL A 260 -12.19 -3.35 -19.42
C VAL A 260 -13.26 -2.26 -19.40
N GLU A 261 -13.91 -1.96 -20.53
CA GLU A 261 -15.01 -0.98 -20.59
C GLU A 261 -16.19 -1.42 -19.73
N ARG A 262 -16.60 -2.70 -19.82
CA ARG A 262 -17.68 -3.23 -18.97
C ARG A 262 -17.36 -3.11 -17.48
N ALA A 263 -16.11 -3.36 -17.10
CA ALA A 263 -15.69 -3.19 -15.71
C ALA A 263 -15.66 -1.71 -15.28
N LEU A 264 -15.28 -0.78 -16.16
CA LEU A 264 -15.38 0.67 -15.90
C LEU A 264 -16.84 1.08 -15.65
N ASP A 265 -17.78 0.59 -16.45
CA ASP A 265 -19.22 0.83 -16.27
C ASP A 265 -19.71 0.23 -14.94
N LEU A 266 -19.29 -0.99 -14.60
CA LEU A 266 -19.64 -1.62 -13.33
C LEU A 266 -19.17 -0.78 -12.14
N VAL A 267 -17.88 -0.44 -12.08
CA VAL A 267 -17.32 0.26 -10.91
C VAL A 267 -17.84 1.69 -10.74
N ALA A 268 -18.51 2.24 -11.76
CA ALA A 268 -19.22 3.52 -11.68
C ALA A 268 -20.55 3.43 -10.88
N HIS A 269 -21.07 2.22 -10.63
CA HIS A 269 -22.24 2.00 -9.78
C HIS A 269 -21.90 1.95 -8.29
N TYR A 270 -20.61 1.93 -7.95
CA TYR A 270 -20.11 1.80 -6.59
C TYR A 270 -19.36 3.06 -6.17
N GLU A 271 -19.45 3.39 -4.89
CA GLU A 271 -18.71 4.52 -4.33
C GLU A 271 -17.19 4.25 -4.31
N ALA A 272 -16.42 5.32 -4.16
CA ALA A 272 -14.99 5.21 -3.91
C ALA A 272 -14.75 4.66 -2.50
N GLY A 273 -13.84 3.69 -2.37
CA GLY A 273 -13.54 3.02 -1.11
C GLY A 273 -14.55 1.94 -0.72
N ASP A 274 -15.52 1.61 -1.56
CA ASP A 274 -16.44 0.50 -1.30
C ASP A 274 -15.67 -0.84 -1.32
N GLU A 275 -15.74 -1.56 -0.19
CA GLU A 275 -15.03 -2.81 0.04
C GLU A 275 -15.56 -3.95 -0.86
N GLU A 276 -16.85 -3.93 -1.23
CA GLU A 276 -17.46 -4.99 -2.04
C GLU A 276 -16.90 -5.03 -3.47
N ILE A 277 -16.54 -3.86 -4.03
CA ILE A 277 -15.98 -3.73 -5.37
C ILE A 277 -14.44 -3.63 -5.38
N ALA A 278 -13.79 -3.63 -4.21
CA ALA A 278 -12.37 -3.40 -4.08
C ALA A 278 -11.53 -4.39 -4.91
N ALA A 279 -11.90 -5.67 -4.90
CA ALA A 279 -11.22 -6.71 -5.69
C ALA A 279 -11.30 -6.42 -7.20
N VAL A 280 -12.48 -6.01 -7.69
CA VAL A 280 -12.67 -5.67 -9.11
C VAL A 280 -11.86 -4.44 -9.48
N ARG A 281 -11.86 -3.39 -8.64
CA ARG A 281 -11.06 -2.18 -8.90
C ARG A 281 -9.56 -2.49 -8.98
N ASN A 282 -9.05 -3.39 -8.13
CA ASN A 282 -7.65 -3.82 -8.16
C ASN A 282 -7.31 -4.55 -9.49
N HIS A 283 -8.17 -5.46 -9.96
CA HIS A 283 -8.02 -6.10 -11.28
C HIS A 283 -8.08 -5.10 -12.42
N LEU A 284 -9.01 -4.14 -12.34
CA LEU A 284 -9.19 -3.11 -13.36
C LEU A 284 -8.00 -2.16 -13.43
N ALA A 285 -7.45 -1.74 -12.28
CA ALA A 285 -6.26 -0.90 -12.20
C ALA A 285 -5.06 -1.56 -12.86
N LEU A 286 -4.86 -2.86 -12.65
CA LEU A 286 -3.81 -3.63 -13.31
C LEU A 286 -4.00 -3.65 -14.83
N MET A 287 -5.20 -3.97 -15.31
CA MET A 287 -5.47 -4.06 -16.76
C MET A 287 -5.37 -2.71 -17.46
N LEU A 288 -5.87 -1.63 -16.85
CA LEU A 288 -5.73 -0.26 -17.38
C LEU A 288 -4.26 0.16 -17.45
N ALA A 289 -3.46 -0.17 -16.43
CA ALA A 289 -2.03 0.10 -16.44
C ALA A 289 -1.32 -0.70 -17.55
N ARG A 290 -1.66 -1.98 -17.75
CA ARG A 290 -1.11 -2.79 -18.86
C ARG A 290 -1.50 -2.25 -20.24
N ALA A 291 -2.72 -1.77 -20.40
CA ALA A 291 -3.20 -1.15 -21.64
C ALA A 291 -2.65 0.27 -21.88
N GLY A 292 -1.81 0.80 -20.97
CA GLY A 292 -1.28 2.16 -21.09
C GLY A 292 -2.30 3.28 -20.86
N ARG A 293 -3.48 2.95 -20.31
CA ARG A 293 -4.55 3.90 -19.94
C ARG A 293 -4.27 4.51 -18.57
N TRP A 294 -3.14 5.20 -18.48
CA TRP A 294 -2.58 5.68 -17.21
C TRP A 294 -3.50 6.60 -16.41
N ALA A 295 -4.29 7.44 -17.09
CA ALA A 295 -5.21 8.36 -16.41
C ALA A 295 -6.35 7.59 -15.74
N ASP A 296 -6.97 6.65 -16.45
CA ASP A 296 -8.06 5.82 -15.91
C ASP A 296 -7.54 4.93 -14.78
N ALA A 297 -6.36 4.34 -14.93
CA ALA A 297 -5.71 3.56 -13.88
C ALA A 297 -5.48 4.40 -12.62
N LEU A 298 -5.06 5.66 -12.76
CA LEU A 298 -4.87 6.57 -11.63
C LEU A 298 -6.17 6.85 -10.87
N GLU A 299 -7.29 7.02 -11.57
CA GLU A 299 -8.59 7.19 -10.92
C GLU A 299 -8.99 5.92 -10.16
N GLN A 300 -8.72 4.73 -10.71
CA GLN A 300 -8.97 3.49 -9.98
C GLN A 300 -8.09 3.37 -8.72
N PHE A 301 -6.81 3.73 -8.78
CA PHE A 301 -5.96 3.76 -7.57
C PHE A 301 -6.45 4.73 -6.49
N ARG A 302 -7.07 5.85 -6.88
CA ARG A 302 -7.73 6.77 -5.93
C ARG A 302 -9.00 6.15 -5.34
N ALA A 303 -9.82 5.54 -6.20
CA ALA A 303 -11.07 4.90 -5.78
C ALA A 303 -10.86 3.64 -4.93
N ILE A 304 -9.75 2.91 -5.11
CA ILE A 304 -9.36 1.78 -4.25
C ILE A 304 -9.03 2.28 -2.83
N GLY A 305 -8.41 3.46 -2.72
CA GLY A 305 -8.01 3.99 -1.43
C GLY A 305 -7.07 3.03 -0.70
N VAL A 306 -7.43 2.68 0.54
CA VAL A 306 -6.61 1.84 1.43
C VAL A 306 -6.82 0.35 1.21
N HIS A 307 -7.81 -0.04 0.41
CA HIS A 307 -8.28 -1.42 0.27
C HIS A 307 -7.59 -2.14 -0.90
N ALA A 308 -6.28 -2.36 -0.80
CA ALA A 308 -5.59 -3.25 -1.75
C ALA A 308 -6.00 -4.70 -1.47
N THR A 309 -6.00 -5.53 -2.51
CA THR A 309 -6.34 -6.96 -2.40
C THR A 309 -5.17 -7.83 -2.81
N ALA A 310 -5.02 -9.05 -2.28
CA ALA A 310 -3.92 -9.94 -2.68
C ALA A 310 -3.88 -10.15 -4.20
N PHE A 311 -5.02 -10.48 -4.80
CA PHE A 311 -5.15 -10.60 -6.24
C PHE A 311 -5.67 -9.31 -6.88
N PRO A 312 -5.10 -8.87 -8.01
CA PRO A 312 -4.24 -9.65 -8.92
C PRO A 312 -2.73 -9.55 -8.62
N TRP A 313 -2.32 -8.73 -7.65
CA TRP A 313 -0.91 -8.35 -7.47
C TRP A 313 0.00 -9.52 -7.07
N ALA A 314 -0.54 -10.51 -6.37
CA ALA A 314 0.14 -11.76 -6.03
C ALA A 314 0.60 -12.56 -7.27
N TYR A 315 0.00 -12.33 -8.45
CA TYR A 315 0.50 -12.92 -9.70
C TYR A 315 1.85 -12.33 -10.16
N LEU A 316 2.21 -11.16 -9.66
CA LEU A 316 3.39 -10.40 -10.09
C LEU A 316 4.54 -10.41 -9.05
N GLY A 317 4.26 -10.80 -7.80
CA GLY A 317 5.22 -10.78 -6.71
C GLY A 317 4.53 -10.57 -5.35
N ASP A 318 5.22 -9.94 -4.40
CA ASP A 318 4.59 -9.49 -3.16
C ASP A 318 3.44 -8.54 -3.45
N ALA A 319 2.22 -8.90 -3.05
CA ALA A 319 1.01 -8.23 -3.52
C ALA A 319 0.97 -6.74 -3.13
N ARG A 320 1.36 -6.42 -1.90
CA ARG A 320 1.35 -5.04 -1.41
C ARG A 320 2.44 -4.21 -2.10
N GLU A 321 3.65 -4.76 -2.24
CA GLU A 321 4.73 -4.10 -2.97
C GLU A 321 4.34 -3.82 -4.42
N GLN A 322 3.82 -4.82 -5.13
CA GLN A 322 3.40 -4.70 -6.53
C GLN A 322 2.29 -3.66 -6.70
N PHE A 323 1.29 -3.64 -5.81
CA PHE A 323 0.26 -2.59 -5.82
C PHE A 323 0.87 -1.18 -5.71
N LEU A 324 1.77 -0.98 -4.75
CA LEU A 324 2.40 0.33 -4.49
C LEU A 324 3.33 0.76 -5.64
N ASP A 325 4.02 -0.18 -6.24
CA ASP A 325 4.91 0.04 -7.37
C ASP A 325 4.13 0.42 -8.62
N PHE A 326 3.06 -0.31 -8.95
CA PHE A 326 2.19 0.05 -10.07
C PHE A 326 1.52 1.41 -9.84
N ARG A 327 1.01 1.67 -8.63
CA ARG A 327 0.45 2.99 -8.27
C ARG A 327 1.46 4.12 -8.50
N THR A 328 2.72 3.90 -8.12
CA THR A 328 3.80 4.87 -8.33
C THR A 328 4.15 5.00 -9.82
N GLY A 329 4.29 3.89 -10.53
CA GLY A 329 4.58 3.84 -11.96
C GLY A 329 3.52 4.56 -12.80
N VAL A 330 2.23 4.31 -12.53
CA VAL A 330 1.10 4.97 -13.18
C VAL A 330 1.19 6.49 -13.01
N ARG A 331 1.44 6.99 -11.79
CA ARG A 331 1.60 8.44 -11.55
C ARG A 331 2.75 9.03 -12.35
N ILE A 332 3.88 8.33 -12.43
CA ILE A 332 5.03 8.75 -13.23
C ILE A 332 4.62 8.85 -14.70
N GLN A 333 3.93 7.84 -15.24
CA GLN A 333 3.48 7.84 -16.64
C GLN A 333 2.49 8.98 -16.92
N VAL A 334 1.51 9.22 -16.05
CA VAL A 334 0.58 10.35 -16.18
C VAL A 334 1.35 11.68 -16.16
N ALA A 335 2.31 11.85 -15.25
CA ALA A 335 3.12 13.06 -15.17
C ALA A 335 3.95 13.28 -16.45
N MET A 336 4.53 12.23 -17.00
CA MET A 336 5.34 12.26 -18.23
C MET A 336 4.51 12.66 -19.45
N ASN A 337 3.28 12.15 -19.53
CA ASN A 337 2.33 12.42 -20.61
C ASN A 337 1.60 13.75 -20.46
N THR A 338 1.62 14.36 -19.26
CA THR A 338 1.07 15.70 -19.04
C THR A 338 2.04 16.78 -19.56
N PRO A 339 1.61 17.70 -20.45
CA PRO A 339 2.46 18.80 -20.92
C PRO A 339 3.01 19.63 -19.75
N LEU A 340 4.23 20.19 -19.87
CA LEU A 340 4.90 20.89 -18.76
C LEU A 340 4.07 22.06 -18.20
N PHE A 341 3.26 22.73 -19.01
CA PHE A 341 2.34 23.78 -18.55
C PHE A 341 0.87 23.36 -18.61
N GLY A 342 0.60 22.08 -18.89
CA GLY A 342 -0.73 21.50 -18.87
C GLY A 342 -1.25 21.27 -17.45
N ARG A 343 -2.55 20.97 -17.35
CA ARG A 343 -3.19 20.56 -16.09
C ARG A 343 -3.28 19.03 -16.09
N PRO A 344 -2.75 18.34 -15.07
CA PRO A 344 -2.94 16.90 -14.95
C PRO A 344 -4.41 16.56 -14.68
N PRO A 345 -4.84 15.31 -14.93
CA PRO A 345 -6.17 14.84 -14.56
C PRO A 345 -6.40 15.10 -13.07
N GLN A 346 -7.52 15.76 -12.77
CA GLN A 346 -7.93 16.02 -11.40
C GLN A 346 -8.82 14.88 -10.91
N PRO A 347 -8.80 14.59 -9.61
CA PRO A 347 -9.77 13.68 -9.03
C PRO A 347 -11.17 14.15 -9.45
N VAL A 348 -12.01 13.20 -9.89
CA VAL A 348 -13.43 13.49 -10.04
C VAL A 348 -13.93 14.01 -8.70
N ALA A 349 -14.53 15.21 -8.70
CA ALA A 349 -14.99 15.84 -7.48
C ALA A 349 -16.06 14.94 -6.85
N LEU A 350 -15.69 14.26 -5.77
CA LEU A 350 -16.63 13.49 -4.95
C LEU A 350 -17.76 14.45 -4.52
N PRO A 351 -19.03 14.03 -4.61
CA PRO A 351 -20.13 14.77 -4.00
C PRO A 351 -19.77 15.12 -2.57
N ALA A 352 -19.99 16.37 -2.17
CA ALA A 352 -19.69 16.85 -0.83
C ALA A 352 -20.65 16.23 0.20
N GLN A 353 -20.37 15.01 0.66
CA GLN A 353 -20.91 14.30 1.83
C GLN A 353 -20.20 12.91 1.86
N ALA A 354 -19.37 12.50 2.82
CA ALA A 354 -19.18 12.88 4.21
C ALA A 354 -17.68 12.81 4.60
N GLY A 355 -17.15 13.87 5.21
CA GLY A 355 -15.80 13.89 5.78
C GLY A 355 -14.66 13.87 4.74
N ALA A 356 -13.46 14.31 5.14
CA ALA A 356 -12.25 13.88 4.45
C ALA A 356 -12.16 12.34 4.53
N PRO A 357 -11.57 11.64 3.55
CA PRO A 357 -11.42 10.19 3.66
C PRO A 357 -10.76 9.85 5.01
N THR A 358 -11.34 8.91 5.76
CA THR A 358 -11.03 8.64 7.17
C THR A 358 -9.53 8.40 7.42
N TRP A 359 -8.84 7.82 6.44
CA TRP A 359 -7.39 7.59 6.50
C TRP A 359 -6.58 8.89 6.63
N GLU A 360 -7.02 10.04 6.10
CA GLU A 360 -6.29 11.31 6.26
C GLU A 360 -6.23 11.76 7.73
N SER A 361 -7.23 11.38 8.53
CA SER A 361 -7.27 11.61 9.98
C SER A 361 -6.66 10.47 10.81
N GLU A 362 -6.59 9.25 10.27
CA GLU A 362 -6.12 8.06 10.99
C GLU A 362 -4.62 7.77 10.83
N HIS A 363 -3.97 8.48 9.89
CA HIS A 363 -2.54 8.36 9.62
C HIS A 363 -1.71 9.47 10.22
N CYS A 364 -0.76 9.11 11.07
CA CYS A 364 0.24 10.06 11.57
C CYS A 364 1.61 9.39 11.68
N SER A 365 2.66 10.14 11.39
CA SER A 365 4.05 9.73 11.58
C SER A 365 4.79 10.76 12.41
N LEU A 366 5.62 10.30 13.36
CA LEU A 366 6.40 11.17 14.23
C LEU A 366 7.81 10.60 14.39
N ALA A 367 8.83 11.42 14.16
CA ALA A 367 10.22 11.02 14.28
C ALA A 367 10.79 11.51 15.61
N VAL A 368 11.42 10.60 16.33
CA VAL A 368 12.17 10.89 17.56
C VAL A 368 13.65 10.84 17.21
N VAL A 369 14.32 11.99 17.30
CA VAL A 369 15.73 12.15 16.94
C VAL A 369 16.57 12.35 18.20
N SER A 370 17.64 11.58 18.37
CA SER A 370 18.57 11.66 19.51
C SER A 370 19.55 12.84 19.38
N ALA A 371 19.02 14.04 19.16
CA ALA A 371 19.76 15.29 19.06
C ALA A 371 18.90 16.49 19.47
N THR A 372 19.52 17.65 19.74
CA THR A 372 18.82 18.85 20.21
C THR A 372 18.10 19.59 19.08
N LEU A 373 17.09 20.39 19.46
CA LEU A 373 16.21 21.07 18.50
C LEU A 373 16.97 21.97 17.51
N ASP A 374 18.06 22.59 17.95
CA ASP A 374 18.86 23.50 17.11
C ASP A 374 19.73 22.74 16.10
N THR A 375 20.34 21.62 16.51
CA THR A 375 21.14 20.79 15.59
C THR A 375 20.25 20.16 14.52
N VAL A 376 19.06 19.67 14.91
CA VAL A 376 18.11 19.08 13.95
C VAL A 376 17.51 20.15 13.04
N ALA A 377 17.21 21.35 13.54
CA ALA A 377 16.72 22.46 12.71
C ALA A 377 17.74 22.91 11.65
N GLU A 378 19.04 22.89 11.97
CA GLU A 378 20.09 23.16 10.98
C GLU A 378 20.13 22.07 9.90
N ALA A 379 20.13 20.80 10.27
CA ALA A 379 20.17 19.67 9.34
C ALA A 379 18.92 19.60 8.44
N THR A 380 17.74 19.88 9.00
CA THR A 380 16.46 19.90 8.27
C THR A 380 16.30 21.05 7.29
N SER A 381 17.12 22.11 7.39
CA SER A 381 17.06 23.26 6.48
C SER A 381 17.32 22.91 5.01
N ALA A 382 17.97 21.77 4.77
CA ALA A 382 18.22 21.24 3.42
C ALA A 382 16.96 20.65 2.77
N ASN A 383 15.95 20.26 3.58
CA ASN A 383 14.77 19.54 3.13
C ASN A 383 13.87 20.41 2.27
N SER A 384 13.30 19.83 1.21
CA SER A 384 12.28 20.47 0.39
C SER A 384 10.91 20.50 1.07
N THR A 385 10.64 19.50 1.91
CA THR A 385 9.38 19.34 2.65
C THR A 385 9.41 20.21 3.91
N PRO A 386 8.37 21.02 4.18
CA PRO A 386 8.27 21.75 5.43
C PRO A 386 8.11 20.75 6.60
N LEU A 387 8.92 20.92 7.63
CA LEU A 387 8.92 20.08 8.82
C LEU A 387 8.55 20.91 10.04
N ARG A 388 7.76 20.35 10.96
CA ARG A 388 7.53 20.94 12.28
C ARG A 388 8.37 20.19 13.30
N LEU A 389 9.11 20.93 14.11
CA LEU A 389 10.03 20.38 15.12
C LEU A 389 9.64 20.88 16.50
N ALA A 390 9.74 20.03 17.51
CA ALA A 390 9.54 20.38 18.92
C ALA A 390 10.56 19.66 19.81
N THR A 391 10.91 20.26 20.95
CA THR A 391 11.78 19.62 21.94
C THR A 391 11.00 18.53 22.68
N GLY A 392 11.56 17.34 22.78
CA GLY A 392 10.97 16.26 23.58
C GLY A 392 10.97 16.57 25.07
N ALA A 393 10.09 15.93 25.85
CA ALA A 393 9.92 16.20 27.28
C ALA A 393 11.21 16.01 28.12
N ASN A 394 12.16 15.22 27.63
CA ASN A 394 13.45 15.00 28.29
C ASN A 394 14.51 16.08 27.98
N GLY A 395 14.26 16.99 27.02
CA GLY A 395 15.10 18.16 26.72
C GLY A 395 16.26 17.93 25.75
N TRP A 396 16.59 16.68 25.38
CA TRP A 396 17.73 16.35 24.51
C TRP A 396 17.36 15.49 23.30
N HIS A 397 16.09 15.12 23.17
CA HIS A 397 15.53 14.59 21.92
C HIS A 397 14.72 15.67 21.20
N THR A 398 14.65 15.53 19.88
CA THR A 398 13.79 16.36 19.03
C THR A 398 12.71 15.51 18.40
N LEU A 399 11.47 15.98 18.52
CA LEU A 399 10.32 15.44 17.81
C LEU A 399 10.20 16.16 16.47
N VAL A 400 10.02 15.41 15.39
CA VAL A 400 9.89 15.96 14.03
C VAL A 400 8.67 15.34 13.37
N GLU A 401 7.83 16.17 12.76
CA GLU A 401 6.72 15.74 11.91
C GLU A 401 6.72 16.53 10.59
N VAL A 402 5.94 16.06 9.63
CA VAL A 402 5.72 16.78 8.37
C VAL A 402 4.63 17.82 8.56
N ALA A 403 4.91 19.09 8.23
CA ALA A 403 3.89 20.14 8.28
C ALA A 403 2.95 20.03 7.05
N LEU A 404 1.65 19.95 7.29
CA LEU A 404 0.64 19.80 6.23
C LEU A 404 0.25 21.15 5.65
N ASP A 405 0.29 21.29 4.31
CA ASP A 405 -0.09 22.55 3.65
C ASP A 405 -1.52 22.94 4.04
N PRO A 406 -1.76 24.21 4.45
CA PRO A 406 -3.09 24.69 4.79
C PRO A 406 -4.05 24.62 3.60
N ASP A 407 -3.56 24.62 2.35
CA ASP A 407 -4.35 24.34 1.15
C ASP A 407 -4.43 22.82 0.89
N PRO A 408 -5.61 22.18 1.03
CA PRO A 408 -5.79 20.74 0.79
C PRO A 408 -5.33 20.30 -0.61
N ALA A 409 -5.48 21.16 -1.61
CA ALA A 409 -5.09 20.86 -3.00
C ALA A 409 -3.56 20.80 -3.19
N ARG A 410 -2.77 21.31 -2.23
CA ARG A 410 -1.30 21.35 -2.28
C ARG A 410 -0.61 20.37 -1.34
N ARG A 411 -1.37 19.72 -0.45
CA ARG A 411 -0.87 18.68 0.47
C ARG A 411 -0.16 17.54 -0.26
N GLY A 412 -0.40 17.36 -1.57
CA GLY A 412 0.00 16.19 -2.37
C GLY A 412 1.40 16.18 -2.99
N SER A 413 2.33 17.10 -2.74
CA SER A 413 3.68 17.07 -3.38
C SER A 413 4.47 15.76 -3.16
N LEU A 414 4.62 14.95 -4.24
CA LEU A 414 5.70 13.96 -4.54
C LEU A 414 6.50 13.43 -3.32
N MET A 415 6.52 12.16 -2.91
CA MET A 415 6.19 10.87 -3.50
C MET A 415 5.77 9.86 -2.39
N THR A 416 5.31 8.70 -2.86
CA THR A 416 4.99 7.42 -2.20
C THR A 416 6.22 6.91 -1.42
N ARG A 417 5.96 6.32 -0.24
CA ARG A 417 6.84 6.08 0.92
C ARG A 417 7.20 7.32 1.73
N ASP A 418 6.53 7.43 2.88
CA ASP A 418 7.26 7.66 4.12
C ASP A 418 7.92 9.06 4.20
N ARG A 419 7.10 10.12 4.03
CA ARG A 419 7.58 11.53 3.92
C ARG A 419 8.58 11.91 5.00
N LEU A 420 8.32 11.42 6.21
CA LEU A 420 9.13 11.69 7.36
C LEU A 420 10.41 10.84 7.37
N VAL A 421 10.38 9.59 6.92
CA VAL A 421 11.58 8.75 6.74
C VAL A 421 12.48 9.27 5.63
N SER A 422 11.91 9.69 4.49
CA SER A 422 12.68 10.32 3.42
C SER A 422 13.33 11.63 3.88
N ALA A 423 12.58 12.44 4.63
CA ALA A 423 13.13 13.63 5.26
C ALA A 423 14.21 13.29 6.30
N ALA A 424 14.01 12.21 7.08
CA ALA A 424 14.97 11.69 8.04
C ALA A 424 16.26 11.22 7.37
N GLY A 425 16.19 10.60 6.20
CA GLY A 425 17.38 10.26 5.42
C GLY A 425 18.25 11.50 5.19
N ILE A 426 17.66 12.62 4.79
CA ILE A 426 18.41 13.87 4.54
C ILE A 426 19.00 14.45 5.83
N PHE A 427 18.22 14.58 6.90
CA PHE A 427 18.70 15.21 8.14
C PHE A 427 19.52 14.29 9.06
N THR A 428 19.65 13.00 8.72
CA THR A 428 20.57 12.05 9.36
C THR A 428 21.83 11.79 8.53
N THR A 429 21.87 12.23 7.26
CA THR A 429 23.01 12.00 6.37
C THR A 429 24.28 12.63 6.94
N ARG A 430 25.33 11.82 7.15
CA ARG A 430 26.63 12.23 7.75
C ARG A 430 26.52 12.78 9.17
N GLU A 431 25.42 12.49 9.86
CA GLU A 431 25.23 12.87 11.25
C GLU A 431 25.44 11.67 12.17
N ARG A 432 25.75 11.94 13.44
CA ARG A 432 26.01 10.88 14.44
C ARG A 432 24.74 10.35 15.10
N TRP A 433 23.60 11.02 14.89
CA TRP A 433 22.33 10.66 15.51
C TRP A 433 21.50 9.74 14.61
N THR A 434 20.56 9.06 15.25
CA THR A 434 19.59 8.17 14.62
C THR A 434 18.20 8.77 14.75
N ALA A 435 17.35 8.52 13.76
CA ALA A 435 15.94 8.90 13.79
C ALA A 435 15.08 7.63 13.83
N LEU A 436 14.26 7.50 14.87
CA LEU A 436 13.21 6.49 14.91
C LEU A 436 11.91 7.14 14.47
N VAL A 437 11.43 6.77 13.28
CA VAL A 437 10.15 7.25 12.76
C VAL A 437 9.07 6.29 13.19
N LEU A 438 8.12 6.76 14.00
CA LEU A 438 6.97 5.99 14.47
C LEU A 438 5.81 6.21 13.53
N HIS A 439 5.13 5.13 13.17
CA HIS A 439 3.98 5.13 12.27
C HIS A 439 2.72 4.69 13.01
N ARG A 440 1.60 5.32 12.65
CA ARG A 440 0.26 4.91 13.07
C ARG A 440 -0.71 5.02 11.91
N SER A 441 -1.51 3.96 11.75
CA SER A 441 -2.53 3.79 10.72
C SER A 441 -3.69 2.99 11.31
N GLY A 442 -4.80 3.65 11.67
CA GLY A 442 -5.90 2.96 12.34
C GLY A 442 -5.43 2.23 13.61
N ASP A 443 -5.49 0.90 13.61
CA ASP A 443 -5.01 0.03 14.71
C ASP A 443 -3.54 -0.42 14.55
N ARG A 444 -2.96 -0.28 13.36
CA ARG A 444 -1.58 -0.68 13.09
C ARG A 444 -0.61 0.33 13.69
N ARG A 445 0.49 -0.19 14.22
CA ARG A 445 1.62 0.60 14.74
C ARG A 445 2.89 0.08 14.13
N GLY A 446 3.89 0.94 13.97
CA GLY A 446 5.18 0.49 13.47
C GLY A 446 6.26 1.52 13.68
N PHE A 447 7.46 1.18 13.21
CA PHE A 447 8.56 2.12 13.15
C PHE A 447 9.50 1.83 11.98
N THR A 448 10.19 2.89 11.54
CA THR A 448 11.32 2.81 10.64
C THR A 448 12.53 3.48 11.29
N LEU A 449 13.64 2.75 11.35
CA LEU A 449 14.91 3.22 11.88
C LEU A 449 15.77 3.79 10.75
N VAL A 450 16.17 5.05 10.87
CA VAL A 450 16.97 5.75 9.86
C VAL A 450 18.26 6.28 10.46
N HIS A 451 19.39 5.95 9.84
CA HIS A 451 20.70 6.43 10.26
C HIS A 451 21.59 6.66 9.03
N ASN A 452 22.35 7.76 9.05
CA ASN A 452 23.28 8.11 7.98
C ASN A 452 22.66 8.15 6.56
N GLY A 453 21.37 8.48 6.46
CA GLY A 453 20.66 8.48 5.17
C GLY A 453 20.04 7.13 4.77
N ASP A 454 20.39 6.05 5.45
CA ASP A 454 19.94 4.70 5.12
C ASP A 454 18.85 4.22 6.10
N ARG A 455 17.92 3.41 5.58
CA ARG A 455 16.95 2.67 6.41
C ARG A 455 17.65 1.44 6.96
N LEU A 456 17.75 1.33 8.28
CA LEU A 456 18.46 0.22 8.93
C LEU A 456 17.53 -0.92 9.36
N ALA A 457 16.29 -0.60 9.72
CA ALA A 457 15.29 -1.57 10.17
C ALA A 457 13.88 -0.99 10.02
N GLU A 458 12.90 -1.86 9.81
CA GLU A 458 11.48 -1.53 9.77
C GLU A 458 10.71 -2.64 10.47
N HIS A 459 9.66 -2.27 11.20
CA HIS A 459 8.77 -3.22 11.87
C HIS A 459 7.36 -2.67 11.93
N GLN A 460 6.38 -3.57 11.79
CA GLN A 460 4.96 -3.25 11.90
C GLN A 460 4.27 -4.28 12.80
N TRP A 461 3.52 -3.78 13.78
CA TRP A 461 2.52 -4.54 14.50
C TRP A 461 1.18 -4.32 13.81
N ASP A 462 0.73 -5.36 13.13
CA ASP A 462 -0.55 -5.41 12.45
C ASP A 462 -1.39 -6.54 13.08
N PRO A 463 -2.50 -6.23 13.78
CA PRO A 463 -3.33 -7.24 14.44
C PRO A 463 -3.87 -8.32 13.50
N ALA A 464 -3.99 -8.02 12.20
CA ALA A 464 -4.46 -8.96 11.19
C ALA A 464 -3.33 -9.77 10.54
N ALA A 465 -2.06 -9.39 10.74
CA ALA A 465 -0.93 -10.10 10.18
C ALA A 465 -0.55 -11.33 11.03
N PRO A 466 -0.04 -12.40 10.41
CA PRO A 466 0.51 -13.53 11.14
C PRO A 466 1.67 -13.09 12.04
N VAL A 467 1.93 -13.88 13.09
CA VAL A 467 3.04 -13.60 14.02
C VAL A 467 4.34 -13.41 13.24
N PRO A 468 5.07 -12.30 13.44
CA PRO A 468 6.30 -12.02 12.72
C PRO A 468 7.31 -13.17 12.81
N ASP A 469 7.93 -13.47 11.66
CA ASP A 469 8.99 -14.47 11.58
C ASP A 469 10.13 -14.15 12.57
N LEU A 470 10.67 -15.19 13.20
CA LEU A 470 11.69 -15.04 14.23
C LEU A 470 13.01 -14.52 13.64
N GLU A 471 13.40 -14.95 12.44
CA GLU A 471 14.64 -14.52 11.81
C GLU A 471 14.57 -13.03 11.45
N ALA A 472 13.49 -12.63 10.76
CA ALA A 472 13.23 -11.23 10.43
C ALA A 472 13.17 -10.34 11.69
N THR A 473 12.46 -10.80 12.72
CA THR A 473 12.34 -10.05 13.98
C THR A 473 13.67 -9.92 14.70
N THR A 474 14.50 -10.97 14.68
CA THR A 474 15.83 -10.95 15.30
C THR A 474 16.75 -9.95 14.58
N ALA A 475 16.76 -9.96 13.24
CA ALA A 475 17.54 -9.02 12.45
C ALA A 475 17.15 -7.55 12.74
N THR A 476 15.86 -7.26 12.81
CA THR A 476 15.32 -5.93 13.19
C THR A 476 15.74 -5.56 14.61
N ALA A 477 15.57 -6.46 15.59
CA ALA A 477 15.94 -6.21 16.98
C ALA A 477 17.43 -5.91 17.14
N GLU A 478 18.29 -6.65 16.44
CA GLU A 478 19.73 -6.41 16.44
C GLU A 478 20.12 -5.07 15.81
N ALA A 479 19.47 -4.68 14.71
CA ALA A 479 19.71 -3.39 14.08
C ALA A 479 19.34 -2.22 15.01
N VAL A 480 18.20 -2.32 15.70
CA VAL A 480 17.79 -1.36 16.74
C VAL A 480 18.78 -1.36 17.91
N ALA A 481 19.17 -2.54 18.40
CA ALA A 481 20.11 -2.66 19.52
C ALA A 481 21.47 -2.04 19.19
N ARG A 482 22.00 -2.27 17.98
CA ARG A 482 23.25 -1.65 17.50
C ARG A 482 23.14 -0.12 17.42
N ALA A 483 22.01 0.41 16.94
CA ALA A 483 21.84 1.85 16.77
C ALA A 483 21.70 2.61 18.11
N TYR A 484 21.17 1.95 19.15
CA TYR A 484 20.94 2.55 20.47
C TYR A 484 21.89 2.05 21.58
N GLY A 485 22.82 1.15 21.26
CA GLY A 485 23.81 0.62 22.21
C GLY A 485 23.18 -0.26 23.29
N ILE A 486 22.30 -1.18 22.92
CA ILE A 486 21.60 -2.10 23.83
C ILE A 486 22.34 -3.44 23.85
N ASP A 487 22.75 -3.88 25.04
CA ASP A 487 23.56 -5.10 25.22
C ASP A 487 22.73 -6.40 25.12
N ASP A 488 21.48 -6.40 25.60
CA ASP A 488 20.59 -7.57 25.56
C ASP A 488 19.43 -7.35 24.58
N VAL A 489 19.45 -8.10 23.48
CA VAL A 489 18.45 -8.02 22.41
C VAL A 489 17.18 -8.83 22.70
N ARG A 490 17.22 -9.78 23.66
CA ARG A 490 16.10 -10.70 23.92
C ARG A 490 14.79 -9.98 24.29
N PRO A 491 14.78 -8.93 25.13
CA PRO A 491 13.57 -8.16 25.42
C PRO A 491 12.99 -7.48 24.17
N LEU A 492 13.85 -6.99 23.26
CA LEU A 492 13.39 -6.41 21.99
C LEU A 492 12.77 -7.47 21.09
N ILE A 493 13.37 -8.66 20.96
CA ILE A 493 12.80 -9.75 20.17
C ILE A 493 11.40 -10.13 20.70
N ALA A 494 11.26 -10.29 22.01
CA ALA A 494 9.98 -10.60 22.65
C ALA A 494 8.93 -9.50 22.42
N LEU A 495 9.36 -8.24 22.44
CA LEU A 495 8.49 -7.08 22.19
C LEU A 495 8.03 -7.02 20.74
N LEU A 496 8.95 -7.20 19.78
CA LEU A 496 8.65 -7.14 18.35
C LEU A 496 7.76 -8.31 17.90
N ARG A 497 7.88 -9.50 18.50
CA ARG A 497 7.05 -10.67 18.15
C ARG A 497 5.63 -10.65 18.70
N GLY A 498 5.34 -9.89 19.75
CA GLY A 498 3.99 -9.84 20.34
C GLY A 498 3.02 -9.03 19.47
N ASN A 499 1.83 -9.58 19.20
CA ASN A 499 0.81 -8.95 18.35
C ASN A 499 -0.50 -8.58 19.09
N ASP A 500 -0.51 -8.75 20.41
CA ASP A 500 -1.71 -8.72 21.25
C ASP A 500 -2.25 -7.30 21.50
N ASP A 501 -1.38 -6.28 21.56
CA ASP A 501 -1.74 -4.85 21.77
C ASP A 501 -0.71 -3.92 21.10
N ALA A 502 -0.91 -3.62 19.81
CA ALA A 502 0.01 -2.80 19.02
C ALA A 502 0.31 -1.40 19.64
N PRO A 503 -0.68 -0.64 20.16
CA PRO A 503 -0.43 0.60 20.91
C PRO A 503 0.52 0.43 22.09
N ARG A 504 0.27 -0.57 22.94
CA ARG A 504 1.12 -0.84 24.10
C ARG A 504 2.53 -1.25 23.69
N ARG A 505 2.68 -2.11 22.66
CA ARG A 505 4.00 -2.52 22.14
C ARG A 505 4.81 -1.34 21.62
N GLN A 506 4.19 -0.40 20.90
CA GLN A 506 4.87 0.82 20.46
C GLN A 506 5.30 1.70 21.64
N ALA A 507 4.47 1.84 22.67
CA ALA A 507 4.82 2.57 23.89
C ALA A 507 5.97 1.90 24.67
N ASP A 508 5.93 0.58 24.81
CA ASP A 508 6.97 -0.23 25.44
C ASP A 508 8.30 -0.12 24.68
N LEU A 509 8.27 -0.04 23.34
CA LEU A 509 9.48 0.20 22.53
C LEU A 509 10.09 1.57 22.84
N VAL A 510 9.26 2.63 22.82
CA VAL A 510 9.71 4.01 23.13
C VAL A 510 10.34 4.06 24.53
N ALA A 511 9.73 3.38 25.51
CA ALA A 511 10.26 3.27 26.85
C ALA A 511 11.58 2.48 26.90
N ALA A 512 11.66 1.34 26.23
CA ALA A 512 12.88 0.50 26.17
C ALA A 512 14.07 1.26 25.56
N LEU A 513 13.81 2.12 24.58
CA LEU A 513 14.83 2.97 23.94
C LEU A 513 15.13 4.26 24.72
N ARG A 514 14.56 4.45 25.91
CA ARG A 514 14.73 5.64 26.77
C ARG A 514 14.38 6.96 26.05
N MET A 515 13.41 6.89 25.14
CA MET A 515 12.91 8.04 24.39
C MET A 515 11.89 8.83 25.23
N PRO A 516 11.64 10.11 24.91
CA PRO A 516 10.59 10.86 25.59
C PRO A 516 9.21 10.22 25.34
N PRO A 517 8.27 10.32 26.30
CA PRO A 517 6.90 9.90 26.05
C PRO A 517 6.33 10.67 24.85
N LEU A 518 5.52 9.99 24.05
CA LEU A 518 4.90 10.59 22.87
C LEU A 518 3.83 11.62 23.30
N PRO A 519 3.62 12.70 22.53
CA PRO A 519 2.54 13.65 22.80
C PRO A 519 1.17 12.95 22.83
N GLU A 520 0.26 13.37 23.71
CA GLU A 520 -1.12 12.84 23.76
C GLU A 520 -1.89 13.06 22.45
N THR A 521 -1.48 14.07 21.68
CA THR A 521 -2.00 14.39 20.35
C THR A 521 -1.55 13.42 19.27
N PHE A 522 -0.51 12.61 19.52
CA PHE A 522 0.00 11.64 18.55
C PHE A 522 -1.04 10.55 18.30
N GLY A 523 -1.61 10.58 17.10
CA GLY A 523 -2.65 9.64 16.67
C GLY A 523 -4.08 10.01 17.03
N THR A 524 -4.31 11.17 17.65
CA THR A 524 -5.65 11.78 17.69
C THR A 524 -5.81 12.86 16.62
N ARG A 525 -4.70 13.31 16.03
CA ARG A 525 -4.65 14.33 14.96
C ARG A 525 -3.54 13.99 13.96
N ALA A 526 -3.69 14.43 12.71
CA ALA A 526 -2.69 14.26 11.66
C ALA A 526 -1.38 15.04 11.94
N GLU A 527 -1.47 16.21 12.58
CA GLU A 527 -0.32 16.99 13.08
C GLU A 527 -0.29 16.96 14.61
N ALA A 528 0.56 16.11 15.17
CA ALA A 528 0.66 15.89 16.61
C ALA A 528 1.38 17.05 17.32
N LEU A 529 2.32 17.72 16.65
CA LEU A 529 3.10 18.80 17.25
C LEU A 529 2.43 20.17 17.13
N THR A 530 1.31 20.29 16.40
CA THR A 530 0.55 21.53 16.28
C THR A 530 0.00 21.96 17.65
N GLY A 531 0.39 23.16 18.10
CA GLY A 531 -0.02 23.74 19.38
C GLY A 531 0.87 23.38 20.58
N LEU A 532 1.92 22.57 20.39
CA LEU A 532 2.89 22.32 21.46
C LEU A 532 3.78 23.56 21.71
N PRO A 533 4.04 23.93 22.97
CA PRO A 533 4.93 25.05 23.29
C PRO A 533 6.34 24.84 22.72
N GLY A 534 6.83 25.81 21.95
CA GLY A 534 8.16 25.75 21.33
C GLY A 534 8.24 24.96 20.01
N ALA A 535 7.11 24.47 19.49
CA ALA A 535 7.07 23.90 18.14
C ALA A 535 7.36 24.97 17.09
N ARG A 536 8.19 24.66 16.09
CA ARG A 536 8.55 25.58 15.00
C ARG A 536 8.56 24.89 13.64
N ILE A 537 8.13 25.60 12.59
CA ILE A 537 8.16 25.10 11.21
C ILE A 537 9.48 25.53 10.53
N VAL A 538 10.20 24.56 9.96
CA VAL A 538 11.41 24.75 9.15
C VAL A 538 11.07 24.42 7.69
N ALA A 539 11.30 25.40 6.79
CA ALA A 539 11.04 25.27 5.36
C ALA A 539 12.06 26.05 4.51
N ARG A 540 12.28 25.65 3.25
CA ARG A 540 13.14 26.38 2.32
C ARG A 540 12.67 27.83 2.10
N ARG A 541 13.62 28.77 1.96
CA ARG A 541 13.41 30.24 1.86
C ARG A 541 12.27 30.71 0.93
N LYS A 542 12.01 30.03 -0.20
CA LYS A 542 10.91 30.40 -1.12
C LYS A 542 9.52 29.98 -0.62
N ALA A 543 9.42 28.91 0.17
CA ALA A 543 8.19 28.46 0.81
C ALA A 543 7.94 29.19 2.15
N ALA A 544 9.00 29.57 2.87
CA ALA A 544 8.91 30.22 4.18
C ALA A 544 8.04 31.51 4.21
N ALA A 545 7.96 32.26 3.10
CA ALA A 545 7.13 33.46 3.01
C ALA A 545 5.61 33.16 3.03
N HIS A 546 5.19 31.99 2.53
CA HIS A 546 3.80 31.53 2.54
C HIS A 546 3.36 31.09 3.94
N TRP A 547 4.22 30.35 4.63
CA TRP A 547 3.96 29.79 5.95
C TRP A 547 4.01 30.82 7.09
N LYS A 548 4.84 31.88 6.94
CA LYS A 548 4.86 33.02 7.88
C LYS A 548 3.51 33.74 8.04
N LYS A 549 2.58 33.60 7.08
CA LYS A 549 1.23 34.17 7.16
C LYS A 549 0.23 33.27 7.90
N ALA A 550 0.48 31.96 7.95
CA ALA A 550 -0.43 30.98 8.55
C ALA A 550 -0.24 30.84 10.09
N ASP A 551 0.96 31.15 10.59
CA ASP A 551 1.34 31.01 12.02
C ASP A 551 1.01 32.24 12.88
N ALA A 552 0.41 33.29 12.31
CA ALA A 552 0.12 34.55 13.02
C ALA A 552 -1.00 34.44 14.08
N SER A 553 -1.58 33.26 14.30
CA SER A 553 -2.66 33.02 15.28
C SER A 553 -2.22 32.31 16.56
N GLY A 554 -0.93 31.99 16.78
CA GLY A 554 -0.52 31.35 18.03
C GLY A 554 0.99 31.36 18.29
N ALA A 555 1.39 32.25 19.20
CA ALA A 555 2.73 32.38 19.80
C ALA A 555 3.85 32.94 18.88
N ALA A 556 4.39 34.10 19.29
CA ALA A 556 5.52 34.74 18.65
C ALA A 556 6.79 33.87 18.69
N ALA A 557 7.36 33.55 17.52
CA ALA A 557 8.70 33.01 17.40
C ALA A 557 9.73 34.16 17.24
N PRO A 558 10.88 34.12 17.92
CA PRO A 558 11.93 35.12 17.75
C PRO A 558 12.60 34.98 16.38
N ASP A 559 12.78 36.12 15.71
CA ASP A 559 13.60 36.26 14.50
C ASP A 559 15.04 35.81 14.79
N ALA A 560 15.41 34.62 14.33
CA ALA A 560 16.80 34.23 14.18
C ALA A 560 17.03 33.69 12.77
N ALA A 561 17.02 34.61 11.80
CA ALA A 561 17.65 34.35 10.51
C ALA A 561 19.16 34.17 10.78
N TYR A 562 19.63 32.92 10.87
CA TYR A 562 21.06 32.60 10.89
C TYR A 562 21.71 33.11 9.59
N THR A 563 22.20 34.34 9.64
CA THR A 563 23.07 34.90 8.61
C THR A 563 24.49 34.42 8.92
N ARG A 564 24.83 33.23 8.43
CA ARG A 564 26.22 32.77 8.48
C ARG A 564 27.08 33.78 7.71
N ARG A 565 27.92 34.56 8.41
CA ARG A 565 29.01 35.32 7.77
C ARG A 565 29.86 34.32 7.01
N ARG A 566 29.79 34.37 5.67
CA ARG A 566 30.54 33.46 4.81
C ARG A 566 32.04 33.76 5.01
N PRO A 567 32.87 32.77 5.36
CA PRO A 567 34.29 33.01 5.63
C PRO A 567 35.00 33.53 4.38
N VAL A 568 36.10 34.27 4.53
CA VAL A 568 36.84 34.87 3.39
C VAL A 568 37.22 33.81 2.35
N ARG A 569 37.56 32.60 2.80
CA ARG A 569 37.87 31.44 1.94
C ARG A 569 36.69 31.03 1.04
N TRP A 570 35.46 31.20 1.50
CA TRP A 570 34.24 30.91 0.72
C TRP A 570 34.09 31.87 -0.46
N TRP A 571 34.39 33.16 -0.24
CA TRP A 571 34.37 34.19 -1.28
C TRP A 571 35.51 34.00 -2.28
N ALA A 572 36.74 33.78 -1.79
CA ALA A 572 37.90 33.56 -2.62
C ALA A 572 37.71 32.35 -3.56
N LEU A 573 37.22 31.22 -3.03
CA LEU A 573 37.03 30.01 -3.83
C LEU A 573 36.00 30.22 -4.95
N ARG A 574 34.89 30.90 -4.67
CA ARG A 574 33.81 31.10 -5.66
C ARG A 574 34.10 32.20 -6.67
N LEU A 575 34.81 33.26 -6.25
CA LEU A 575 35.33 34.27 -7.18
C LEU A 575 36.38 33.70 -8.13
N LEU A 576 37.06 32.61 -7.76
CA LEU A 576 38.03 31.91 -8.59
C LEU A 576 37.37 30.82 -9.46
N MET A 577 36.39 30.09 -8.91
CA MET A 577 35.59 29.09 -9.65
C MET A 577 34.73 29.71 -10.75
N PHE A 578 34.12 30.88 -10.53
CA PHE A 578 33.24 31.52 -11.51
C PHE A 578 33.93 31.79 -12.87
N PRO A 579 35.09 32.49 -12.94
CA PRO A 579 35.80 32.66 -14.20
C PRO A 579 36.35 31.33 -14.74
N PHE A 580 36.74 30.39 -13.88
CA PHE A 580 37.23 29.08 -14.31
C PHE A 580 36.16 28.27 -15.06
N PHE A 581 34.96 28.10 -14.49
CA PHE A 581 33.86 27.38 -15.15
C PHE A 581 33.31 28.14 -16.36
N THR A 582 33.35 29.48 -16.33
CA THR A 582 32.95 30.29 -17.49
C THR A 582 33.93 30.12 -18.64
N ALA A 583 35.24 30.15 -18.38
CA ALA A 583 36.27 29.90 -19.39
C ALA A 583 36.22 28.46 -19.91
N LEU A 584 36.01 27.47 -19.03
CA LEU A 584 35.84 26.07 -19.40
C LEU A 584 34.58 25.84 -20.25
N ALA A 585 33.49 26.56 -19.97
CA ALA A 585 32.28 26.55 -20.79
C ALA A 585 32.55 27.16 -22.16
N VAL A 586 33.13 28.37 -22.24
CA VAL A 586 33.44 29.05 -23.51
C VAL A 586 34.39 28.22 -24.37
N TRP A 587 35.46 27.69 -23.78
CA TRP A 587 36.39 26.81 -24.49
C TRP A 587 35.72 25.51 -24.96
N GLY A 588 34.89 24.89 -24.12
CA GLY A 588 34.13 23.69 -24.48
C GLY A 588 33.07 23.91 -25.56
N TRP A 589 32.54 25.13 -25.71
CA TRP A 589 31.62 25.49 -26.80
C TRP A 589 32.33 25.89 -28.11
N GLN A 590 33.63 26.19 -28.05
CA GLN A 590 34.45 26.58 -29.21
C GLN A 590 35.33 25.44 -29.77
N ALA A 591 35.42 24.30 -29.07
CA ALA A 591 36.18 23.15 -29.51
C ALA A 591 35.35 22.26 -30.44
N ASP A 592 35.89 21.92 -31.61
CA ASP A 592 35.19 21.15 -32.66
C ASP A 592 35.11 19.62 -32.38
N ASP A 593 35.56 19.13 -31.23
CA ASP A 593 35.56 17.69 -30.89
C ASP A 593 34.84 17.33 -29.56
N VAL A 594 33.72 16.61 -29.73
CA VAL A 594 33.08 15.54 -28.92
C VAL A 594 32.57 15.83 -27.48
N LEU A 595 31.25 15.60 -27.33
CA LEU A 595 30.37 15.52 -26.14
C LEU A 595 29.90 16.85 -25.52
N PHE A 596 28.77 17.36 -26.04
CA PHE A 596 27.92 18.45 -25.54
C PHE A 596 27.71 18.50 -24.01
N VAL A 597 27.83 17.36 -23.32
CA VAL A 597 27.63 17.23 -21.87
C VAL A 597 28.69 18.01 -21.07
N LYS A 598 29.95 18.05 -21.52
CA LYS A 598 31.03 18.75 -20.80
C LYS A 598 30.83 20.28 -20.76
N PRO A 599 30.57 20.98 -21.88
CA PRO A 599 30.31 22.42 -21.85
C PRO A 599 29.00 22.77 -21.14
N LEU A 600 27.98 21.90 -21.20
CA LEU A 600 26.71 22.07 -20.47
C LEU A 600 26.93 22.01 -18.95
N ILE A 601 27.67 21.01 -18.44
CA ILE A 601 28.00 20.91 -17.01
C ILE A 601 28.79 22.13 -16.54
N ALA A 602 29.77 22.59 -17.33
CA ALA A 602 30.54 23.79 -17.01
C ALA A 602 29.67 25.06 -16.99
N THR A 603 28.70 25.17 -17.90
CA THR A 603 27.75 26.28 -17.96
C THR A 603 26.81 26.28 -16.75
N VAL A 604 26.25 25.11 -16.39
CA VAL A 604 25.41 24.96 -15.19
C VAL A 604 26.20 25.27 -13.91
N ALA A 605 27.45 24.81 -13.81
CA ALA A 605 28.34 25.12 -12.70
C ALA A 605 28.65 26.63 -12.61
N ALA A 606 28.91 27.30 -13.73
CA ALA A 606 29.11 28.74 -13.77
C ALA A 606 27.86 29.51 -13.30
N PHE A 607 26.67 29.11 -13.76
CA PHE A 607 25.40 29.69 -13.29
C PHE A 607 25.16 29.45 -11.80
N ALA A 608 25.40 28.24 -11.30
CA ALA A 608 25.26 27.92 -9.88
C ALA A 608 26.19 28.80 -9.02
N VAL A 609 27.49 28.86 -9.36
CA VAL A 609 28.46 29.71 -8.64
C VAL A 609 28.11 31.20 -8.76
N GLY A 610 27.62 31.65 -9.92
CA GLY A 610 27.15 33.03 -10.11
C GLY A 610 25.95 33.39 -9.23
N THR A 611 24.94 32.50 -9.15
CA THR A 611 23.78 32.72 -8.25
C THR A 611 24.18 32.68 -6.78
N GLU A 612 25.15 31.85 -6.39
CA GLU A 612 25.70 31.83 -5.04
C GLU A 612 26.45 33.12 -4.69
N LEU A 613 27.24 33.67 -5.63
CA LEU A 613 27.95 34.95 -5.48
C LEU A 613 26.98 36.12 -5.37
N VAL A 614 25.98 36.22 -6.27
CA VAL A 614 24.94 37.26 -6.21
C VAL A 614 24.12 37.15 -4.93
N GLY A 615 23.75 35.92 -4.54
CA GLY A 615 23.03 35.64 -3.30
C GLY A 615 23.85 36.00 -2.06
N GLY A 616 25.17 35.77 -2.08
CA GLY A 616 26.08 36.20 -1.03
C GLY A 616 26.27 37.72 -0.98
N TRP A 617 26.26 38.37 -2.15
CA TRP A 617 26.51 39.82 -2.26
C TRP A 617 25.30 40.63 -1.80
N ARG A 618 24.09 40.15 -2.11
CA ARG A 618 22.82 40.69 -1.60
C ARG A 618 22.63 40.50 -0.10
N GLN A 619 23.38 39.59 0.53
CA GLN A 619 23.36 39.33 1.98
C GLN A 619 24.49 40.04 2.73
N ARG A 620 25.33 40.82 2.04
CA ARG A 620 26.35 41.64 2.67
C ARG A 620 25.63 42.83 3.34
N PRO A 621 25.79 43.07 4.65
CA PRO A 621 25.26 44.28 5.24
C PRO A 621 25.88 45.47 4.50
N ARG A 622 25.03 46.35 3.98
CA ARG A 622 25.48 47.66 3.48
C ARG A 622 25.94 48.41 4.72
N GLY A 623 27.26 48.58 4.83
CA GLY A 623 27.86 49.46 5.83
C GLY A 623 27.47 50.91 5.55
#